data_AF-A0A4W5NNT7-F1
#
_entry.id   AF-A0A4W5NNT7-F1
#
_cell.length_a   1.000
_cell.length_b   1.000
_cell.length_c   1.000
_cell.angle_alpha   90.00
_cell.angle_beta   90.00
_cell.angle_gamma   90.00
#
_symmetry.space_group_name_H-M   'P 1'
#
loop_
_entity.id
_entity.type
_entity.pdbx_description
1 polymer ?
#
loop_
_entity_poly.entity_id
_entity_poly.type
_entity_poly.pdbx_seq_one_letter_code
_entity_poly.pdbx_strand_id
1 'polypeptide(L)'
;MLLEQLLKPSLCGVVRWLLALLLSQLPLLAHAASKDIVCEPITVPMCKGIGYNLTYMPNQFNHDTQEEVGLEVHQFWPLVRIRCSPDLLFFLCSMYTPICLQDYKKPLPPCRSVCERAKRGCSPLMIQYGFEWPERMSCEQLPQLGDETLCMDQNSSETTTLSPPFPKPTPKGTRRRQPAPKPPSPQECDRDCRCRDPLVPIKKDAHPLYNRVHTGPVDNCAQPCHHPYFSQDERTFTTFWIGLWSILCFVSTLTTVATFLIDMERFQYPERPIIFLAACYLFVSLGYIIRLVAGHERVACAGSGDQQHILYDTTGPALCTLVFLLIYFFSMSSSIWWVVLSLTWFLAAGMKWGNEAIAGYSQYFHLAAWLIPSVKSIAVLALSSVDGDPVAGICYVGNQSLESLRGFVLAPLVVYLFTGSLFLLAGFVSLFRIRSIIKQGGTKTDKLEKLMIRIGLFTVLYTVPATIVVACLVYEQHYRPGWDRALSCSCQAERQRLGLGPDYAIFMLKYFMCLVVGITSGVWIWSGKTLESWRRFTAHCCPCWVSKPTVPPSMYIEASTVLTGHPGAALPTGSYHKPAPPSHV
;
A
#
# COMPACT_ATOMS: atom_id res chain seq x y z
N MET A 1 23.84 -27.07 -5.96
CA MET A 1 23.57 -28.43 -6.48
C MET A 1 22.18 -28.97 -6.14
N LEU A 2 21.87 -29.44 -4.91
CA LEU A 2 20.54 -30.05 -4.63
C LEU A 2 19.36 -29.05 -4.77
N LEU A 3 19.57 -27.80 -4.34
CA LEU A 3 18.58 -26.72 -4.49
C LEU A 3 18.36 -26.34 -5.97
N GLU A 4 19.42 -26.35 -6.79
CA GLU A 4 19.32 -26.03 -8.23
C GLU A 4 18.54 -27.08 -9.02
N GLN A 5 18.73 -28.37 -8.71
CA GLN A 5 18.06 -29.46 -9.42
C GLN A 5 16.57 -29.54 -9.11
N LEU A 6 16.16 -29.14 -7.91
CA LEU A 6 14.75 -29.16 -7.48
C LEU A 6 14.01 -27.86 -7.81
N LEU A 7 14.64 -26.68 -7.66
CA LEU A 7 13.93 -25.41 -7.84
C LEU A 7 13.84 -24.96 -9.29
N LYS A 8 14.87 -25.18 -10.14
CA LYS A 8 14.83 -24.72 -11.55
C LYS A 8 13.63 -25.24 -12.36
N PRO A 9 13.25 -26.54 -12.30
CA PRO A 9 12.05 -27.01 -13.00
C PRO A 9 10.75 -26.40 -12.42
N SER A 10 10.67 -26.19 -11.10
CA SER A 10 9.52 -25.51 -10.47
C SER A 10 9.43 -24.04 -10.89
N LEU A 11 10.57 -23.33 -11.00
CA LEU A 11 10.65 -21.96 -11.50
C LEU A 11 10.22 -21.86 -12.96
N CYS A 12 10.62 -22.83 -13.78
CA CYS A 12 10.21 -22.91 -15.19
C CYS A 12 8.69 -23.11 -15.31
N GLY A 13 8.10 -23.93 -14.43
CA GLY A 13 6.66 -24.09 -14.29
C GLY A 13 5.96 -22.80 -13.87
N VAL A 14 6.49 -22.09 -12.87
CA VAL A 14 5.96 -20.80 -12.40
C VAL A 14 6.06 -19.73 -13.48
N VAL A 15 7.18 -19.64 -14.22
CA VAL A 15 7.32 -18.68 -15.32
C VAL A 15 6.36 -18.99 -16.47
N ARG A 16 6.17 -20.27 -16.83
CA ARG A 16 5.15 -20.68 -17.81
C ARG A 16 3.74 -20.33 -17.34
N TRP A 17 3.43 -20.57 -16.07
CA TRP A 17 2.16 -20.19 -15.45
C TRP A 17 1.94 -18.68 -15.43
N LEU A 18 2.94 -17.89 -15.01
CA LEU A 18 2.87 -16.43 -14.98
C LEU A 18 2.73 -15.84 -16.38
N LEU A 19 3.44 -16.39 -17.38
CA LEU A 19 3.29 -15.98 -18.77
C LEU A 19 1.90 -16.35 -19.33
N ALA A 20 1.36 -17.53 -18.99
CA ALA A 20 0.00 -17.91 -19.34
C ALA A 20 -1.04 -17.02 -18.64
N LEU A 21 -0.79 -16.64 -17.38
CA LEU A 21 -1.64 -15.71 -16.63
C LEU A 21 -1.59 -14.31 -17.26
N LEU A 22 -0.40 -13.80 -17.58
CA LEU A 22 -0.22 -12.51 -18.25
C LEU A 22 -0.92 -12.48 -19.62
N LEU A 23 -0.83 -13.58 -20.38
CA LEU A 23 -1.54 -13.78 -21.65
C LEU A 23 -3.06 -13.87 -21.47
N SER A 24 -3.53 -14.47 -20.37
CA SER A 24 -4.95 -14.51 -20.03
C SER A 24 -5.51 -13.18 -19.51
N GLN A 25 -4.64 -12.28 -19.02
CA GLN A 25 -5.01 -10.95 -18.50
C GLN A 25 -4.78 -9.80 -19.49
N LEU A 26 -4.13 -10.06 -20.63
CA LEU A 26 -4.03 -9.13 -21.77
C LEU A 26 -5.38 -8.64 -22.32
N PRO A 27 -6.47 -9.44 -22.34
CA PRO A 27 -7.80 -8.91 -22.63
C PRO A 27 -8.31 -7.97 -21.52
N LEU A 28 -7.97 -8.22 -20.24
CA LEU A 28 -8.52 -7.47 -19.10
C LEU A 28 -7.90 -6.06 -18.95
N LEU A 29 -6.60 -5.92 -19.21
CA LEU A 29 -5.90 -4.63 -19.15
C LEU A 29 -6.24 -3.69 -20.31
N ALA A 30 -6.71 -4.23 -21.45
CA ALA A 30 -7.19 -3.43 -22.58
C ALA A 30 -8.62 -2.90 -22.38
N HIS A 31 -9.42 -3.48 -21.48
CA HIS A 31 -10.81 -3.07 -21.22
C HIS A 31 -10.98 -1.95 -20.18
N ALA A 32 -9.89 -1.50 -19.53
CA ALA A 32 -9.94 -0.38 -18.59
C ALA A 32 -9.92 1.00 -19.27
N ALA A 33 -9.83 1.07 -20.59
CA ALA A 33 -9.92 2.30 -21.36
C ALA A 33 -11.21 2.29 -22.21
N SER A 34 -12.20 3.06 -21.76
CA SER A 34 -13.44 3.43 -22.46
C SER A 34 -14.47 2.31 -22.69
N LYS A 35 -15.29 2.03 -21.66
CA LYS A 35 -16.66 1.51 -21.91
C LYS A 35 -17.45 2.62 -22.63
N ASP A 36 -18.02 2.30 -23.79
CA ASP A 36 -19.00 3.17 -24.43
C ASP A 36 -20.15 3.48 -23.45
N ILE A 37 -20.58 4.75 -23.39
CA ILE A 37 -21.74 5.19 -22.60
C ILE A 37 -22.99 4.47 -23.14
N VAL A 38 -23.60 3.61 -22.32
CA VAL A 38 -24.87 2.95 -22.63
C VAL A 38 -25.99 3.65 -21.88
N CYS A 39 -26.99 4.14 -22.61
CA CYS A 39 -28.15 4.80 -22.02
C CYS A 39 -29.14 3.78 -21.44
N GLU A 40 -29.58 4.00 -20.20
CA GLU A 40 -30.56 3.20 -19.48
C GLU A 40 -31.66 4.08 -18.86
N PRO A 41 -32.88 3.57 -18.66
CA PRO A 41 -33.97 4.36 -18.08
C PRO A 41 -33.74 4.67 -16.59
N ILE A 42 -34.15 5.86 -16.15
CA ILE A 42 -34.03 6.27 -14.74
C ILE A 42 -34.99 5.45 -13.85
N THR A 43 -34.43 4.67 -12.94
CA THR A 43 -35.18 3.87 -11.96
C THR A 43 -35.30 4.57 -10.61
N VAL A 44 -34.39 5.50 -10.29
CA VAL A 44 -34.34 6.27 -9.03
C VAL A 44 -35.65 7.05 -8.81
N PRO A 45 -36.46 6.73 -7.79
CA PRO A 45 -37.82 7.27 -7.66
C PRO A 45 -37.93 8.79 -7.65
N MET A 46 -36.98 9.50 -7.01
CA MET A 46 -37.02 10.96 -6.93
C MET A 46 -36.54 11.69 -8.18
N CYS A 47 -35.80 11.00 -9.06
CA CYS A 47 -35.24 11.57 -10.27
C CYS A 47 -36.07 11.24 -11.53
N LYS A 48 -37.24 10.64 -11.35
CA LYS A 48 -38.19 10.43 -12.45
C LYS A 48 -38.92 11.73 -12.79
N GLY A 49 -39.07 12.03 -14.08
CA GLY A 49 -39.88 13.16 -14.56
C GLY A 49 -39.25 14.54 -14.37
N ILE A 50 -37.92 14.62 -14.21
CA ILE A 50 -37.17 15.87 -14.00
C ILE A 50 -36.87 16.65 -15.31
N GLY A 51 -37.22 16.10 -16.47
CA GLY A 51 -36.98 16.69 -17.79
C GLY A 51 -36.30 15.75 -18.80
N TYR A 52 -35.74 14.62 -18.35
CA TYR A 52 -35.22 13.54 -19.18
C TYR A 52 -35.43 12.19 -18.50
N ASN A 53 -35.38 11.10 -19.28
CA ASN A 53 -35.72 9.76 -18.83
C ASN A 53 -34.57 8.75 -18.93
N LEU A 54 -33.47 9.10 -19.59
CA LEU A 54 -32.33 8.22 -19.81
C LEU A 54 -31.10 8.77 -19.07
N THR A 55 -30.37 7.86 -18.44
CA THR A 55 -29.11 8.12 -17.75
C THR A 55 -28.06 7.08 -18.15
N TYR A 56 -26.85 7.20 -17.63
CA TYR A 56 -25.78 6.24 -17.84
C TYR A 56 -24.98 6.04 -16.56
N MET A 57 -24.36 4.88 -16.43
CA MET A 57 -23.44 4.52 -15.36
C MET A 57 -22.09 4.05 -15.92
N PRO A 58 -20.97 4.28 -15.23
CA PRO A 58 -20.88 4.99 -13.95
C PRO A 58 -21.08 6.51 -14.10
N ASN A 59 -21.65 7.16 -13.09
CA ASN A 59 -21.81 8.61 -13.06
C ASN A 59 -20.49 9.32 -12.64
N GLN A 60 -20.48 10.66 -12.61
CA GLN A 60 -19.30 11.45 -12.23
C GLN A 60 -18.80 11.25 -10.78
N PHE A 61 -19.61 10.60 -9.94
CA PHE A 61 -19.25 10.22 -8.58
C PHE A 61 -18.84 8.74 -8.47
N ASN A 62 -18.68 8.05 -9.61
CA ASN A 62 -18.30 6.64 -9.73
C ASN A 62 -19.29 5.65 -9.09
N HIS A 63 -20.58 5.99 -9.04
CA HIS A 63 -21.60 5.00 -8.71
C HIS A 63 -21.79 4.07 -9.90
N ASP A 64 -21.70 2.77 -9.66
CA ASP A 64 -21.80 1.76 -10.73
C ASP A 64 -23.27 1.39 -11.04
N THR A 65 -24.19 1.63 -10.11
CA THR A 65 -25.62 1.33 -10.29
C THR A 65 -26.55 2.43 -9.78
N GLN A 66 -27.77 2.49 -10.34
CA GLN A 66 -28.79 3.45 -9.92
C GLN A 66 -29.33 3.20 -8.50
N GLU A 67 -29.23 1.97 -7.97
CA GLU A 67 -29.61 1.65 -6.59
C GLU A 67 -28.69 2.35 -5.58
N GLU A 68 -27.39 2.34 -5.84
CA GLU A 68 -26.38 3.03 -5.02
C GLU A 68 -26.63 4.55 -5.03
N VAL A 69 -26.85 5.11 -6.22
CA VAL A 69 -27.25 6.50 -6.41
C VAL A 69 -28.50 6.84 -5.60
N GLY A 70 -29.51 5.97 -5.65
CA GLY A 70 -30.78 6.13 -4.94
C GLY A 70 -30.61 6.24 -3.42
N LEU A 71 -29.73 5.44 -2.83
CA LEU A 71 -29.45 5.48 -1.38
C LEU A 71 -28.79 6.81 -0.98
N GLU A 72 -27.91 7.34 -1.82
CA GLU A 72 -27.15 8.55 -1.51
C GLU A 72 -27.96 9.83 -1.77
N VAL A 73 -28.56 9.96 -2.95
CA VAL A 73 -29.35 11.14 -3.31
C VAL A 73 -30.57 11.32 -2.40
N HIS A 74 -31.09 10.21 -1.84
CA HIS A 74 -32.21 10.25 -0.90
C HIS A 74 -31.90 10.95 0.43
N GLN A 75 -30.62 11.12 0.78
CA GLN A 75 -30.23 11.91 1.96
C GLN A 75 -30.61 13.40 1.83
N PHE A 76 -30.74 13.90 0.60
CA PHE A 76 -31.15 15.28 0.32
C PHE A 76 -32.68 15.47 0.24
N TRP A 77 -33.47 14.40 0.37
CA TRP A 77 -34.94 14.46 0.29
C TRP A 77 -35.59 15.47 1.25
N PRO A 78 -35.12 15.64 2.51
CA PRO A 78 -35.66 16.66 3.40
C PRO A 78 -35.56 18.08 2.81
N LEU A 79 -34.44 18.42 2.15
CA LEU A 79 -34.23 19.74 1.53
C LEU A 79 -35.16 19.94 0.32
N VAL A 80 -35.33 18.89 -0.49
CA VAL A 80 -36.28 18.88 -1.62
C VAL A 80 -37.72 19.10 -1.12
N ARG A 81 -38.11 18.42 -0.03
CA ARG A 81 -39.47 18.55 0.56
C ARG A 81 -39.72 19.92 1.19
N ILE A 82 -38.69 20.53 1.77
CA ILE A 82 -38.74 21.90 2.30
C ILE A 82 -38.80 22.94 1.17
N ARG A 83 -38.40 22.56 -0.06
CA ARG A 83 -38.35 23.43 -1.23
C ARG A 83 -37.56 24.72 -1.00
N CYS A 84 -36.37 24.58 -0.41
CA CYS A 84 -35.45 25.70 -0.21
C CYS A 84 -35.00 26.36 -1.54
N SER A 85 -35.03 25.61 -2.65
CA SER A 85 -34.83 26.14 -4.01
C SER A 85 -35.62 25.30 -5.02
N PRO A 86 -36.24 25.91 -6.05
CA PRO A 86 -36.92 25.17 -7.12
C PRO A 86 -35.94 24.36 -7.98
N ASP A 87 -34.68 24.79 -8.07
CA ASP A 87 -33.65 24.14 -8.90
C ASP A 87 -32.98 22.93 -8.22
N LEU A 88 -33.20 22.71 -6.92
CA LEU A 88 -32.45 21.72 -6.15
C LEU A 88 -32.64 20.28 -6.68
N LEU A 89 -33.87 19.88 -6.98
CA LEU A 89 -34.16 18.52 -7.43
C LEU A 89 -33.52 18.25 -8.80
N PHE A 90 -33.68 19.21 -9.73
CA PHE A 90 -33.07 19.13 -11.04
C PHE A 90 -31.55 19.10 -10.96
N PHE A 91 -30.94 19.92 -10.10
CA PHE A 91 -29.50 19.94 -9.87
C PHE A 91 -28.98 18.60 -9.34
N LEU A 92 -29.57 18.08 -8.26
CA LEU A 92 -29.17 16.81 -7.66
C LEU A 92 -29.24 15.67 -8.68
N CYS A 93 -30.39 15.53 -9.35
CA CYS A 93 -30.56 14.46 -10.31
C CYS A 93 -29.68 14.64 -11.56
N SER A 94 -29.39 15.87 -12.00
CA SER A 94 -28.42 16.10 -13.10
C SER A 94 -26.99 15.73 -12.72
N MET A 95 -26.67 15.72 -11.42
CA MET A 95 -25.36 15.28 -10.95
C MET A 95 -25.29 13.76 -10.71
N TYR A 96 -26.37 13.18 -10.17
CA TYR A 96 -26.43 11.78 -9.75
C TYR A 96 -26.92 10.81 -10.82
N THR A 97 -27.86 11.25 -11.66
CA THR A 97 -28.41 10.51 -12.80
C THR A 97 -28.25 11.38 -14.04
N PRO A 98 -27.02 11.63 -14.53
CA PRO A 98 -26.79 12.57 -15.63
C PRO A 98 -27.56 12.16 -16.90
N ILE A 99 -27.95 13.13 -17.72
CA ILE A 99 -28.68 12.87 -18.96
C ILE A 99 -27.84 12.01 -19.92
N CYS A 100 -28.48 11.04 -20.56
CA CYS A 100 -27.91 10.26 -21.64
C CYS A 100 -28.67 10.51 -22.95
N LEU A 101 -27.95 10.92 -23.99
CA LEU A 101 -28.47 11.14 -25.33
C LEU A 101 -27.82 10.12 -26.28
N GLN A 102 -28.61 9.38 -27.04
CA GLN A 102 -28.10 8.29 -27.90
C GLN A 102 -27.10 8.79 -28.94
N ASP A 103 -27.29 10.00 -29.46
CA ASP A 103 -26.45 10.61 -30.49
C ASP A 103 -25.33 11.52 -29.93
N TYR A 104 -25.20 11.64 -28.60
CA TYR A 104 -24.22 12.51 -27.96
C TYR A 104 -23.48 11.79 -26.82
N LYS A 105 -22.26 11.34 -27.11
CA LYS A 105 -21.42 10.53 -26.22
C LYS A 105 -20.57 11.33 -25.21
N LYS A 106 -20.71 12.65 -25.14
CA LYS A 106 -19.96 13.48 -24.17
C LYS A 106 -20.83 13.77 -22.94
N PRO A 107 -20.24 13.88 -21.72
CA PRO A 107 -20.99 14.28 -20.54
C PRO A 107 -21.61 15.67 -20.70
N LEU A 108 -22.88 15.81 -20.32
CA LEU A 108 -23.61 17.09 -20.33
C LEU A 108 -23.99 17.47 -18.89
N PRO A 109 -23.18 18.29 -18.19
CA PRO A 109 -23.44 18.69 -16.80
C PRO A 109 -24.51 19.79 -16.68
N PRO A 110 -25.06 20.04 -15.48
CA PRO A 110 -25.88 21.22 -15.23
C PRO A 110 -25.02 22.49 -15.31
N CYS A 111 -25.60 23.60 -15.79
CA CYS A 111 -24.90 24.88 -15.81
C CYS A 111 -24.62 25.38 -14.39
N ARG A 112 -23.52 26.13 -14.23
CA ARG A 112 -23.15 26.78 -12.95
C ARG A 112 -24.28 27.62 -12.36
N SER A 113 -25.07 28.29 -13.20
CA SER A 113 -26.25 29.07 -12.80
C SER A 113 -27.25 28.25 -11.97
N VAL A 114 -27.52 27.01 -12.38
CA VAL A 114 -28.45 26.08 -11.72
C VAL A 114 -27.93 25.72 -10.33
N CYS A 115 -26.65 25.35 -10.23
CA CYS A 115 -25.99 25.05 -8.96
C CYS A 115 -26.04 26.24 -7.99
N GLU A 116 -25.72 27.45 -8.47
CA GLU A 116 -25.73 28.64 -7.62
C GLU A 116 -27.13 29.00 -7.12
N ARG A 117 -28.19 28.79 -7.93
CA ARG A 117 -29.58 28.96 -7.49
C ARG A 117 -29.99 27.91 -6.45
N ALA A 118 -29.57 26.66 -6.61
CA ALA A 118 -29.80 25.61 -5.62
C ALA A 118 -29.06 25.89 -4.30
N LYS A 119 -27.76 26.20 -4.39
CA LYS A 119 -26.89 26.53 -3.25
C LYS A 119 -27.38 27.76 -2.49
N ARG A 120 -27.76 28.83 -3.18
CA ARG A 120 -28.24 30.07 -2.53
C ARG A 120 -29.48 29.86 -1.68
N GLY A 121 -30.41 29.02 -2.13
CA GLY A 121 -31.63 28.72 -1.38
C GLY A 121 -31.41 27.74 -0.23
N CYS A 122 -30.57 26.73 -0.42
CA CYS A 122 -30.48 25.59 0.48
C CYS A 122 -29.27 25.61 1.43
N SER A 123 -28.16 26.24 1.05
CA SER A 123 -26.95 26.32 1.87
C SER A 123 -27.19 26.96 3.25
N PRO A 124 -27.92 28.09 3.40
CA PRO A 124 -28.18 28.67 4.73
C PRO A 124 -28.91 27.71 5.67
N LEU A 125 -29.83 26.91 5.12
CA LEU A 125 -30.58 25.90 5.87
C LEU A 125 -29.68 24.72 6.28
N MET A 126 -28.77 24.28 5.40
CA MET A 126 -27.80 23.24 5.73
C MET A 126 -26.87 23.69 6.86
N ILE A 127 -26.32 24.91 6.77
CA ILE A 127 -25.41 25.48 7.77
C ILE A 127 -26.10 25.58 9.14
N GLN A 128 -27.38 25.95 9.16
CA GLN A 128 -28.17 26.01 10.39
C GLN A 128 -28.23 24.67 11.14
N TYR A 129 -28.19 23.55 10.42
CA TYR A 129 -28.18 22.20 11.00
C TYR A 129 -26.78 21.57 11.08
N GLY A 130 -25.72 22.37 10.88
CA GLY A 130 -24.33 21.92 11.02
C GLY A 130 -23.76 21.21 9.79
N PHE A 131 -24.39 21.34 8.63
CA PHE A 131 -23.92 20.77 7.37
C PHE A 131 -23.47 21.87 6.40
N GLU A 132 -22.30 21.70 5.79
CA GLU A 132 -21.82 22.60 4.73
C GLU A 132 -22.25 22.11 3.35
N TRP A 133 -22.22 22.99 2.35
CA TRP A 133 -22.49 22.60 0.97
C TRP A 133 -21.36 21.67 0.47
N PRO A 134 -21.65 20.46 -0.03
CA PRO A 134 -20.62 19.48 -0.36
C PRO A 134 -19.60 19.98 -1.38
N GLU A 135 -18.31 19.75 -1.12
CA GLU A 135 -17.21 20.19 -2.00
C GLU A 135 -17.28 19.57 -3.41
N ARG A 136 -17.67 18.29 -3.49
CA ARG A 136 -17.93 17.57 -4.75
C ARG A 136 -19.13 18.10 -5.56
N MET A 137 -19.90 19.03 -5.00
CA MET A 137 -20.97 19.76 -5.69
C MET A 137 -20.66 21.27 -5.74
N SER A 138 -19.39 21.64 -5.68
CA SER A 138 -18.97 23.04 -5.78
C SER A 138 -19.32 23.61 -7.15
N CYS A 139 -20.09 24.69 -7.15
CA CYS A 139 -20.56 25.34 -8.37
C CYS A 139 -19.41 25.91 -9.22
N GLU A 140 -18.22 26.10 -8.67
CA GLU A 140 -17.05 26.59 -9.40
C GLU A 140 -16.51 25.57 -10.42
N GLN A 141 -16.83 24.28 -10.23
CA GLN A 141 -16.40 23.20 -11.12
C GLN A 141 -17.33 23.00 -12.33
N LEU A 142 -18.45 23.74 -12.40
CA LEU A 142 -19.44 23.62 -13.46
C LEU A 142 -19.26 24.70 -14.54
N PRO A 143 -19.51 24.38 -15.82
CA PRO A 143 -19.40 25.33 -16.93
C PRO A 143 -20.45 26.44 -16.86
N GLN A 144 -20.13 27.60 -17.44
CA GLN A 144 -21.11 28.68 -17.64
C GLN A 144 -21.86 28.48 -18.96
N LEU A 145 -23.08 29.02 -19.03
CA LEU A 145 -23.86 29.00 -20.25
C LEU A 145 -23.18 29.86 -21.32
N GLY A 146 -22.76 29.23 -22.43
CA GLY A 146 -22.04 29.89 -23.52
C GLY A 146 -20.53 29.59 -23.58
N ASP A 147 -20.00 28.78 -22.65
CA ASP A 147 -18.63 28.25 -22.73
C ASP A 147 -18.49 27.15 -23.81
N GLU A 148 -17.25 26.73 -24.12
CA GLU A 148 -16.96 25.64 -25.08
C GLU A 148 -17.63 24.30 -24.71
N THR A 149 -17.96 24.10 -23.43
CA THR A 149 -18.64 22.90 -22.93
C THR A 149 -20.13 23.18 -22.75
N LEU A 150 -20.97 22.42 -23.45
CA LEU A 150 -22.43 22.51 -23.33
C LEU A 150 -22.89 22.15 -21.91
N CYS A 151 -23.93 22.82 -21.42
CA CYS A 151 -24.52 22.57 -20.11
C CYS A 151 -26.04 22.77 -20.13
N MET A 152 -26.74 22.18 -19.16
CA MET A 152 -28.20 22.26 -19.06
C MET A 152 -28.67 23.35 -18.08
N ASP A 153 -29.58 24.21 -18.52
CA ASP A 153 -30.40 25.09 -17.69
C ASP A 153 -31.87 24.91 -18.10
N GLN A 154 -32.78 24.77 -17.13
CA GLN A 154 -34.19 24.44 -17.38
C GLN A 154 -35.02 25.68 -17.78
N ASN A 155 -34.40 26.88 -17.86
CA ASN A 155 -35.13 28.13 -17.98
C ASN A 155 -35.03 28.78 -19.38
N SER A 156 -36.01 28.49 -20.24
CA SER A 156 -36.40 29.37 -21.36
C SER A 156 -37.79 29.02 -21.89
N SER A 157 -38.82 29.61 -21.27
CA SER A 157 -40.04 30.14 -21.93
C SER A 157 -41.01 30.72 -20.88
N GLU A 158 -40.83 32.00 -20.50
CA GLU A 158 -41.91 33.00 -20.38
C GLU A 158 -41.38 34.32 -19.77
N THR A 159 -41.27 35.30 -20.65
CA THR A 159 -41.62 36.73 -20.48
C THR A 159 -40.94 37.58 -19.42
N THR A 160 -40.04 38.42 -19.93
CA THR A 160 -39.66 39.75 -19.45
C THR A 160 -40.86 40.57 -18.93
N THR A 161 -40.93 40.86 -17.63
CA THR A 161 -41.44 42.17 -17.16
C THR A 161 -40.93 42.50 -15.75
N LEU A 162 -40.15 43.57 -15.69
CA LEU A 162 -39.90 44.53 -14.60
C LEU A 162 -40.21 44.12 -13.14
N SER A 163 -39.16 44.19 -12.33
CA SER A 163 -39.15 44.14 -10.87
C SER A 163 -40.17 45.04 -10.16
N PRO A 164 -40.73 44.60 -9.02
CA PRO A 164 -41.12 45.51 -7.94
C PRO A 164 -40.20 45.39 -6.72
N PRO A 165 -40.10 46.45 -5.88
CA PRO A 165 -39.08 46.57 -4.85
C PRO A 165 -39.46 45.85 -3.54
N PHE A 166 -38.44 45.39 -2.82
CA PHE A 166 -38.51 44.92 -1.44
C PHE A 166 -39.17 45.93 -0.48
N PRO A 167 -40.06 45.50 0.43
CA PRO A 167 -40.34 46.23 1.66
C PRO A 167 -39.42 45.76 2.80
N LYS A 168 -38.77 46.73 3.45
CA LYS A 168 -38.08 46.58 4.74
C LYS A 168 -39.06 46.24 5.86
N PRO A 169 -38.62 45.54 6.93
CA PRO A 169 -39.46 45.24 8.08
C PRO A 169 -39.49 46.39 9.09
N THR A 170 -40.67 46.69 9.63
CA THR A 170 -40.81 47.44 10.89
C THR A 170 -41.79 46.77 11.84
N PRO A 171 -41.62 46.96 13.17
CA PRO A 171 -42.07 46.03 14.18
C PRO A 171 -43.36 46.47 14.86
N LYS A 172 -44.16 45.51 15.34
CA LYS A 172 -44.92 45.55 16.62
C LYS A 172 -45.89 44.37 16.71
N GLY A 173 -45.97 43.77 17.89
CA GLY A 173 -47.05 42.83 18.20
C GLY A 173 -46.71 41.85 19.32
N THR A 174 -46.57 42.35 20.53
CA THR A 174 -46.54 41.57 21.79
C THR A 174 -47.67 40.55 21.85
N ARG A 175 -47.33 39.26 21.91
CA ARG A 175 -48.18 38.22 22.53
C ARG A 175 -47.35 37.31 23.44
N ARG A 176 -47.95 37.05 24.60
CA ARG A 176 -47.50 36.28 25.77
C ARG A 176 -46.57 35.10 25.43
N ARG A 177 -45.38 35.11 26.03
CA ARG A 177 -44.49 33.95 26.19
C ARG A 177 -45.22 32.85 26.97
N GLN A 178 -45.52 31.74 26.30
CA GLN A 178 -45.42 30.43 26.94
C GLN A 178 -43.95 29.99 26.79
N PRO A 179 -43.30 29.45 27.82
CA PRO A 179 -41.95 28.94 27.66
C PRO A 179 -42.01 27.72 26.74
N ALA A 180 -41.44 27.86 25.55
CA ALA A 180 -41.08 26.73 24.72
C ALA A 180 -40.18 25.79 25.54
N PRO A 181 -40.33 24.46 25.42
CA PRO A 181 -39.41 23.53 26.06
C PRO A 181 -38.01 23.87 25.58
N LYS A 182 -37.09 24.11 26.52
CA LYS A 182 -35.68 24.32 26.22
C LYS A 182 -35.22 23.18 25.30
N PRO A 183 -34.41 23.45 24.26
CA PRO A 183 -33.64 22.38 23.64
C PRO A 183 -32.89 21.64 24.75
N PRO A 184 -32.78 20.31 24.72
CA PRO A 184 -32.08 19.58 25.75
C PRO A 184 -30.69 20.19 25.88
N SER A 185 -30.32 20.55 27.12
CA SER A 185 -28.95 20.93 27.46
C SER A 185 -27.99 19.92 26.84
N PRO A 186 -26.78 20.33 26.38
CA PRO A 186 -25.76 19.36 26.03
C PRO A 186 -25.66 18.43 27.23
N GLN A 187 -25.94 17.14 27.01
CA GLN A 187 -25.90 16.12 28.05
C GLN A 187 -24.64 16.40 28.87
N GLU A 188 -24.81 16.64 30.17
CA GLU A 188 -23.69 16.61 31.10
C GLU A 188 -23.00 15.28 30.85
N CYS A 189 -21.85 15.34 30.17
CA CYS A 189 -21.03 14.18 29.93
C CYS A 189 -20.62 13.70 31.32
N ASP A 190 -21.22 12.61 31.78
CA ASP A 190 -20.79 11.93 32.98
C ASP A 190 -19.33 11.52 32.76
N ARG A 191 -18.42 12.24 33.44
CA ARG A 191 -16.96 12.12 33.33
C ARG A 191 -16.43 10.82 33.96
N ASP A 192 -17.32 10.01 34.52
CA ASP A 192 -16.98 8.67 34.97
C ASP A 192 -16.49 7.81 33.80
N CYS A 193 -15.33 7.19 34.01
CA CYS A 193 -14.76 6.23 33.08
C CYS A 193 -15.64 4.97 33.03
N ARG A 194 -16.21 4.65 31.88
CA ARG A 194 -17.08 3.48 31.69
C ARG A 194 -16.91 2.90 30.29
N CYS A 195 -17.17 1.59 30.14
CA CYS A 195 -17.18 0.95 28.84
C CYS A 195 -18.46 1.35 28.08
N ARG A 196 -18.35 2.36 27.21
CA ARG A 196 -19.44 2.91 26.39
C ARG A 196 -19.07 2.74 24.91
N ASP A 197 -20.07 2.78 24.03
CA ASP A 197 -19.85 2.80 22.58
C ASP A 197 -18.79 3.86 22.19
N PRO A 198 -17.80 3.52 21.35
CA PRO A 198 -17.69 2.31 20.52
C PRO A 198 -16.94 1.12 21.16
N LEU A 199 -16.64 1.16 22.47
CA LEU A 199 -15.97 0.06 23.16
C LEU A 199 -16.95 -1.09 23.46
N VAL A 200 -16.43 -2.31 23.52
CA VAL A 200 -17.24 -3.52 23.66
C VAL A 200 -17.13 -4.08 25.10
N PRO A 201 -18.22 -4.07 25.89
CA PRO A 201 -18.21 -4.58 27.25
C PRO A 201 -18.22 -6.12 27.27
N ILE A 202 -17.31 -6.72 28.04
CA ILE A 202 -17.21 -8.16 28.27
C ILE A 202 -18.00 -8.51 29.54
N LYS A 203 -19.27 -8.92 29.38
CA LYS A 203 -20.23 -9.02 30.50
C LYS A 203 -20.28 -10.39 31.19
N LYS A 204 -19.73 -11.45 30.59
CA LYS A 204 -19.91 -12.82 31.07
C LYS A 204 -18.62 -13.39 31.65
N ASP A 205 -18.69 -13.94 32.86
CA ASP A 205 -17.58 -14.65 33.52
C ASP A 205 -17.09 -15.86 32.69
N ALA A 206 -17.97 -16.44 31.87
CA ALA A 206 -17.65 -17.53 30.95
C ALA A 206 -16.84 -17.08 29.72
N HIS A 207 -16.65 -15.77 29.50
CA HIS A 207 -15.88 -15.27 28.36
C HIS A 207 -14.37 -15.41 28.65
N PRO A 208 -13.56 -15.94 27.72
CA PRO A 208 -12.11 -16.14 27.93
C PRO A 208 -11.33 -14.87 28.32
N LEU A 209 -11.87 -13.70 27.95
CA LEU A 209 -11.28 -12.38 28.19
C LEU A 209 -11.73 -11.71 29.51
N TYR A 210 -12.64 -12.33 30.25
CA TYR A 210 -13.12 -11.78 31.52
C TYR A 210 -11.97 -11.66 32.54
N ASN A 211 -11.83 -10.50 33.16
CA ASN A 211 -10.73 -10.04 34.02
C ASN A 211 -9.33 -10.10 33.39
N ARG A 212 -9.23 -10.13 32.05
CA ARG A 212 -7.95 -10.13 31.32
C ARG A 212 -7.75 -8.92 30.41
N VAL A 213 -8.84 -8.31 29.96
CA VAL A 213 -8.80 -7.12 29.08
C VAL A 213 -9.20 -5.87 29.84
N HIS A 214 -8.49 -4.78 29.56
CA HIS A 214 -8.78 -3.45 30.07
C HIS A 214 -8.52 -2.42 28.97
N THR A 215 -9.31 -1.35 28.97
CA THR A 215 -9.09 -0.19 28.09
C THR A 215 -9.05 1.05 28.98
N GLY A 216 -7.87 1.65 29.11
CA GLY A 216 -7.66 2.75 30.06
C GLY A 216 -7.82 2.25 31.50
N PRO A 217 -8.56 2.96 32.37
CA PRO A 217 -8.82 2.52 33.75
C PRO A 217 -10.03 1.56 33.88
N VAL A 218 -10.62 1.09 32.78
CA VAL A 218 -11.85 0.28 32.79
C VAL A 218 -11.54 -1.17 32.47
N ASP A 219 -11.79 -2.05 33.43
CA ASP A 219 -11.68 -3.51 33.27
C ASP A 219 -12.85 -4.08 32.45
N ASN A 220 -12.65 -5.26 31.87
CA ASN A 220 -13.66 -5.98 31.09
C ASN A 220 -14.21 -5.16 29.92
N CYS A 221 -13.36 -4.34 29.32
CA CYS A 221 -13.69 -3.46 28.21
C CYS A 221 -12.71 -3.68 27.06
N ALA A 222 -13.21 -4.19 25.95
CA ALA A 222 -12.44 -4.53 24.77
C ALA A 222 -12.55 -3.45 23.69
N GLN A 223 -11.49 -3.32 22.89
CA GLN A 223 -11.52 -2.49 21.69
C GLN A 223 -12.35 -3.17 20.58
N PRO A 224 -13.11 -2.38 19.79
CA PRO A 224 -13.82 -2.91 18.63
C PRO A 224 -12.86 -3.45 17.57
N CYS A 225 -13.38 -4.28 16.65
CA CYS A 225 -12.60 -4.87 15.56
C CYS A 225 -11.88 -3.84 14.67
N HIS A 226 -12.50 -2.68 14.46
CA HIS A 226 -11.93 -1.58 13.70
C HIS A 226 -11.59 -0.41 14.62
N HIS A 227 -10.48 0.24 14.33
CA HIS A 227 -9.96 1.30 15.19
C HIS A 227 -11.00 2.44 15.41
N PRO A 228 -11.32 2.80 16.67
CA PRO A 228 -12.46 3.65 17.00
C PRO A 228 -12.27 5.14 16.65
N TYR A 229 -11.03 5.57 16.41
CA TYR A 229 -10.73 6.95 16.03
C TYR A 229 -10.81 7.21 14.53
N PHE A 230 -10.78 6.16 13.70
CA PHE A 230 -10.69 6.32 12.25
C PHE A 230 -12.03 6.09 11.57
N SER A 231 -12.37 6.98 10.64
CA SER A 231 -13.59 6.98 9.84
C SER A 231 -13.62 5.83 8.83
N GLN A 232 -14.77 5.62 8.20
CA GLN A 232 -14.90 4.59 7.17
C GLN A 232 -14.02 4.87 5.94
N ASP A 233 -13.87 6.15 5.57
CA ASP A 233 -13.04 6.57 4.43
C ASP A 233 -11.55 6.32 4.71
N GLU A 234 -11.10 6.63 5.94
CA GLU A 234 -9.73 6.35 6.38
C GLU A 234 -9.44 4.85 6.40
N ARG A 235 -10.39 4.01 6.82
CA ARG A 235 -10.26 2.55 6.78
C ARG A 235 -10.15 2.01 5.35
N THR A 236 -10.96 2.58 4.44
CA THR A 236 -10.93 2.23 3.01
C THR A 236 -9.59 2.63 2.39
N PHE A 237 -9.13 3.85 2.66
CA PHE A 237 -7.81 4.30 2.23
C PHE A 237 -6.68 3.44 2.82
N THR A 238 -6.75 3.10 4.11
CA THR A 238 -5.77 2.21 4.77
C THR A 238 -5.67 0.88 4.03
N THR A 239 -6.82 0.29 3.68
CA THR A 239 -6.87 -0.97 2.93
C THR A 239 -6.26 -0.83 1.53
N PHE A 240 -6.59 0.23 0.81
CA PHE A 240 -5.98 0.54 -0.49
C PHE A 240 -4.46 0.76 -0.37
N TRP A 241 -4.03 1.54 0.62
CA TRP A 241 -2.64 1.92 0.84
C TRP A 241 -1.75 0.71 1.14
N ILE A 242 -2.13 -0.10 2.13
CA ILE A 242 -1.43 -1.34 2.45
C ILE A 242 -1.48 -2.31 1.25
N GLY A 243 -2.61 -2.35 0.54
CA GLY A 243 -2.78 -3.16 -0.66
C GLY A 243 -1.79 -2.83 -1.76
N LEU A 244 -1.73 -1.56 -2.16
CA LEU A 244 -0.83 -1.06 -3.19
C LEU A 244 0.63 -1.39 -2.86
N TRP A 245 1.09 -1.00 -1.66
CA TRP A 245 2.48 -1.16 -1.29
C TRP A 245 2.88 -2.63 -1.06
N SER A 246 1.97 -3.47 -0.55
CA SER A 246 2.25 -4.90 -0.37
C SER A 246 2.39 -5.62 -1.72
N ILE A 247 1.55 -5.31 -2.70
CA ILE A 247 1.64 -5.88 -4.06
C ILE A 247 2.94 -5.45 -4.75
N LEU A 248 3.28 -4.15 -4.68
CA LEU A 248 4.54 -3.63 -5.26
C LEU A 248 5.77 -4.27 -4.59
N CYS A 249 5.74 -4.40 -3.26
CA CYS A 249 6.78 -5.10 -2.51
C CYS A 249 6.90 -6.56 -2.92
N PHE A 250 5.77 -7.28 -3.03
CA PHE A 250 5.73 -8.68 -3.42
C PHE A 250 6.33 -8.91 -4.82
N VAL A 251 5.90 -8.13 -5.81
CA VAL A 251 6.41 -8.24 -7.19
C VAL A 251 7.91 -7.94 -7.27
N SER A 252 8.36 -6.87 -6.61
CA SER A 252 9.76 -6.45 -6.58
C SER A 252 10.67 -7.52 -5.91
N THR A 253 10.25 -8.03 -4.77
CA THR A 253 11.00 -9.05 -4.01
C THR A 253 10.94 -10.43 -4.66
N LEU A 254 9.82 -10.81 -5.27
CA LEU A 254 9.70 -12.05 -6.04
C LEU A 254 10.68 -12.04 -7.23
N THR A 255 10.72 -10.93 -7.97
CA THR A 255 11.64 -10.75 -9.10
C THR A 255 13.10 -10.86 -8.65
N THR A 256 13.42 -10.30 -7.49
CA THR A 256 14.73 -10.39 -6.85
C THR A 256 15.12 -11.83 -6.54
N VAL A 257 14.27 -12.54 -5.80
CA VAL A 257 14.53 -13.92 -5.38
C VAL A 257 14.62 -14.83 -6.61
N ALA A 258 13.72 -14.66 -7.58
CA ALA A 258 13.77 -15.41 -8.84
C ALA A 258 15.07 -15.14 -9.63
N THR A 259 15.52 -13.88 -9.69
CA THR A 259 16.81 -13.53 -10.33
C THR A 259 17.98 -14.25 -9.68
N PHE A 260 18.00 -14.32 -8.34
CA PHE A 260 19.02 -15.06 -7.61
C PHE A 260 18.95 -16.57 -7.88
N LEU A 261 17.76 -17.15 -7.95
CA LEU A 261 17.59 -18.59 -8.20
C LEU A 261 17.98 -19.00 -9.63
N ILE A 262 17.86 -18.08 -10.59
CA ILE A 262 18.32 -18.28 -11.97
C ILE A 262 19.85 -18.28 -12.02
N ASP A 263 20.50 -17.33 -11.33
CA ASP A 263 21.95 -17.12 -11.36
C ASP A 263 22.49 -16.90 -9.93
N MET A 264 22.70 -18.00 -9.22
CA MET A 264 23.14 -17.98 -7.82
C MET A 264 24.62 -17.57 -7.67
N GLU A 265 25.45 -17.89 -8.66
CA GLU A 265 26.90 -17.61 -8.62
C GLU A 265 27.21 -16.13 -8.71
N ARG A 266 26.31 -15.35 -9.32
CA ARG A 266 26.40 -13.89 -9.46
C ARG A 266 26.44 -13.15 -8.12
N PHE A 267 25.77 -13.64 -7.08
CA PHE A 267 25.59 -12.92 -5.82
C PHE A 267 26.43 -13.51 -4.70
N GLN A 268 27.70 -13.12 -4.66
CA GLN A 268 28.63 -13.47 -3.60
C GLN A 268 28.52 -12.52 -2.39
N TYR A 269 29.08 -12.91 -1.26
CA TYR A 269 29.30 -11.95 -0.17
C TYR A 269 30.19 -10.80 -0.66
N PRO A 270 29.97 -9.55 -0.22
CA PRO A 270 29.04 -9.08 0.81
C PRO A 270 27.63 -8.70 0.31
N GLU A 271 27.28 -8.95 -0.97
CA GLU A 271 25.96 -8.57 -1.53
C GLU A 271 24.85 -9.56 -1.18
N ARG A 272 25.21 -10.83 -0.92
CA ARG A 272 24.28 -11.93 -0.67
C ARG A 272 23.21 -11.67 0.41
N PRO A 273 23.48 -10.98 1.54
CA PRO A 273 22.46 -10.60 2.52
C PRO A 273 21.26 -9.82 1.94
N ILE A 274 21.44 -9.04 0.87
CA ILE A 274 20.35 -8.29 0.22
C ILE A 274 19.28 -9.25 -0.33
N ILE A 275 19.69 -10.42 -0.82
CA ILE A 275 18.77 -11.43 -1.34
C ILE A 275 17.93 -12.05 -0.21
N PHE A 276 18.55 -12.35 0.94
CA PHE A 276 17.81 -12.89 2.08
C PHE A 276 16.85 -11.86 2.69
N LEU A 277 17.25 -10.59 2.70
CA LEU A 277 16.41 -9.47 3.08
C LEU A 277 15.19 -9.36 2.15
N ALA A 278 15.39 -9.44 0.84
CA ALA A 278 14.29 -9.47 -0.13
C ALA A 278 13.39 -10.71 0.05
N ALA A 279 13.96 -11.88 0.31
CA ALA A 279 13.19 -13.09 0.61
C ALA A 279 12.33 -12.93 1.87
N CYS A 280 12.82 -12.26 2.91
CA CYS A 280 12.01 -11.93 4.08
C CYS A 280 10.83 -11.02 3.71
N TYR A 281 11.06 -9.97 2.93
CA TYR A 281 10.00 -9.05 2.50
C TYR A 281 9.00 -9.67 1.51
N LEU A 282 9.37 -10.73 0.80
CA LEU A 282 8.42 -11.53 0.02
C LEU A 282 7.37 -12.18 0.93
N PHE A 283 7.78 -12.74 2.07
CA PHE A 283 6.85 -13.34 3.04
C PHE A 283 6.09 -12.29 3.86
N VAL A 284 6.74 -11.17 4.23
CA VAL A 284 6.05 -10.05 4.90
C VAL A 284 4.93 -9.50 4.02
N SER A 285 5.21 -9.23 2.74
CA SER A 285 4.19 -8.77 1.79
C SER A 285 3.10 -9.81 1.55
N LEU A 286 3.43 -11.10 1.51
CA LEU A 286 2.44 -12.19 1.45
C LEU A 286 1.49 -12.16 2.66
N GLY A 287 1.98 -11.89 3.87
CA GLY A 287 1.13 -11.73 5.06
C GLY A 287 0.08 -10.62 4.91
N TYR A 288 0.47 -9.46 4.38
CA TYR A 288 -0.46 -8.38 4.07
C TYR A 288 -1.44 -8.74 2.94
N ILE A 289 -0.99 -9.46 1.91
CA ILE A 289 -1.85 -9.92 0.81
C ILE A 289 -2.89 -10.92 1.31
N ILE A 290 -2.53 -11.85 2.20
CA ILE A 290 -3.48 -12.79 2.82
C ILE A 290 -4.57 -12.02 3.55
N ARG A 291 -4.22 -10.95 4.29
CA ARG A 291 -5.22 -10.08 4.91
C ARG A 291 -6.17 -9.48 3.87
N LEU A 292 -5.66 -8.99 2.74
CA LEU A 292 -6.50 -8.36 1.70
C LEU A 292 -7.50 -9.35 1.11
N VAL A 293 -7.08 -10.59 0.87
CA VAL A 293 -7.91 -11.63 0.26
C VAL A 293 -8.90 -12.22 1.27
N ALA A 294 -8.44 -12.50 2.49
CA ALA A 294 -9.27 -13.11 3.53
C ALA A 294 -10.24 -12.11 4.19
N GLY A 295 -9.90 -10.82 4.19
CA GLY A 295 -10.65 -9.76 4.84
C GLY A 295 -10.20 -9.48 6.28
N HIS A 296 -10.34 -8.23 6.70
CA HIS A 296 -9.95 -7.72 8.02
C HIS A 296 -10.53 -8.54 9.17
N GLU A 297 -11.84 -8.76 9.11
CA GLU A 297 -12.64 -9.44 10.13
C GLU A 297 -12.17 -10.88 10.40
N ARG A 298 -11.90 -11.64 9.35
CA ARG A 298 -11.51 -13.06 9.46
C ARG A 298 -10.09 -13.24 9.99
N VAL A 299 -9.25 -12.22 9.88
CA VAL A 299 -7.85 -12.26 10.29
C VAL A 299 -7.70 -11.77 11.72
N ALA A 300 -8.20 -10.58 12.02
CA ALA A 300 -7.82 -9.85 13.23
C ALA A 300 -8.92 -9.80 14.30
N CYS A 301 -10.14 -10.23 14.00
CA CYS A 301 -11.30 -10.02 14.86
C CYS A 301 -11.92 -11.33 15.35
N ALA A 302 -12.63 -11.23 16.48
CA ALA A 302 -13.32 -12.33 17.13
C ALA A 302 -14.70 -11.87 17.63
N GLY A 303 -15.57 -12.83 17.92
CA GLY A 303 -16.95 -12.57 18.35
C GLY A 303 -17.95 -12.49 17.18
N SER A 304 -19.19 -12.12 17.50
CA SER A 304 -20.28 -12.01 16.53
C SER A 304 -21.29 -10.95 16.98
N GLY A 305 -21.90 -10.23 16.02
CA GLY A 305 -22.87 -9.16 16.29
C GLY A 305 -22.29 -8.05 17.18
N ASP A 306 -23.07 -7.58 18.16
CA ASP A 306 -22.70 -6.49 19.09
C ASP A 306 -21.57 -6.85 20.09
N GLN A 307 -20.97 -8.04 19.97
CA GLN A 307 -19.83 -8.48 20.78
C GLN A 307 -18.57 -8.69 19.92
N GLN A 308 -18.54 -8.13 18.71
CA GLN A 308 -17.40 -8.20 17.81
C GLN A 308 -16.26 -7.28 18.29
N HIS A 309 -15.13 -7.86 18.64
CA HIS A 309 -13.98 -7.16 19.19
C HIS A 309 -12.69 -7.60 18.49
N ILE A 310 -11.61 -6.84 18.69
CA ILE A 310 -10.29 -7.25 18.20
C ILE A 310 -9.80 -8.51 18.93
N LEU A 311 -8.96 -9.32 18.29
CA LEU A 311 -8.38 -10.50 18.93
C LEU A 311 -7.30 -10.11 19.95
N TYR A 312 -7.35 -10.70 21.16
CA TYR A 312 -6.42 -10.41 22.26
C TYR A 312 -5.46 -11.57 22.59
N ASP A 313 -5.70 -12.77 22.06
CA ASP A 313 -4.88 -13.95 22.35
C ASP A 313 -4.74 -14.88 21.14
N THR A 314 -3.83 -15.85 21.26
CA THR A 314 -3.55 -16.86 20.23
C THR A 314 -4.66 -17.89 20.04
N THR A 315 -5.77 -17.83 20.80
CA THR A 315 -6.85 -18.83 20.70
C THR A 315 -7.78 -18.60 19.50
N GLY A 316 -7.54 -17.53 18.74
CA GLY A 316 -8.28 -17.18 17.54
C GLY A 316 -8.00 -18.06 16.31
N PRO A 317 -8.44 -17.62 15.12
CA PRO A 317 -8.33 -18.38 13.88
C PRO A 317 -6.88 -18.74 13.53
N ALA A 318 -6.66 -19.92 12.95
CA ALA A 318 -5.34 -20.32 12.43
C ALA A 318 -4.74 -19.30 11.45
N LEU A 319 -5.62 -18.57 10.73
CA LEU A 319 -5.26 -17.51 9.80
C LEU A 319 -4.55 -16.33 10.50
N CYS A 320 -4.96 -15.97 11.71
CA CYS A 320 -4.30 -14.94 12.51
C CYS A 320 -2.86 -15.34 12.83
N THR A 321 -2.66 -16.57 13.33
CA THR A 321 -1.32 -17.09 13.66
C THR A 321 -0.44 -17.19 12.41
N LEU A 322 -1.00 -17.59 11.27
CA LEU A 322 -0.27 -17.60 9.99
C LEU A 322 0.21 -16.20 9.58
N VAL A 323 -0.68 -15.20 9.62
CA VAL A 323 -0.34 -13.81 9.29
C VAL A 323 0.70 -13.26 10.25
N PHE A 324 0.56 -13.53 11.55
CA PHE A 324 1.56 -13.20 12.56
C PHE A 324 2.93 -13.78 12.21
N LEU A 325 3.02 -15.08 11.91
CA LEU A 325 4.29 -15.72 11.54
C LEU A 325 4.88 -15.11 10.26
N LEU A 326 4.07 -14.86 9.24
CA LEU A 326 4.55 -14.26 7.98
C LEU A 326 5.09 -12.84 8.18
N ILE A 327 4.44 -12.03 9.01
CA ILE A 327 4.84 -10.63 9.20
C ILE A 327 5.92 -10.51 10.28
N TYR A 328 5.70 -11.03 11.49
CA TYR A 328 6.62 -10.85 12.62
C TYR A 328 7.95 -11.59 12.45
N PHE A 329 7.94 -12.90 12.18
CA PHE A 329 9.17 -13.69 12.08
C PHE A 329 10.09 -13.15 10.97
N PHE A 330 9.55 -12.93 9.78
CA PHE A 330 10.33 -12.46 8.65
C PHE A 330 10.74 -10.99 8.78
N SER A 331 9.94 -10.13 9.42
CA SER A 331 10.39 -8.76 9.72
C SER A 331 11.58 -8.75 10.68
N MET A 332 11.54 -9.57 11.73
CA MET A 332 12.64 -9.68 12.70
C MET A 332 13.89 -10.28 12.06
N SER A 333 13.73 -11.29 11.20
CA SER A 333 14.83 -11.85 10.43
C SER A 333 15.43 -10.84 9.46
N SER A 334 14.60 -10.04 8.78
CA SER A 334 15.03 -8.96 7.88
C SER A 334 15.91 -7.93 8.59
N SER A 335 15.53 -7.51 9.81
CA SER A 335 16.35 -6.59 10.60
C SER A 335 17.72 -7.18 10.96
N ILE A 336 17.80 -8.48 11.28
CA ILE A 336 19.08 -9.15 11.53
C ILE A 336 19.89 -9.26 10.24
N TRP A 337 19.26 -9.59 9.10
CA TRP A 337 19.94 -9.60 7.80
C TRP A 337 20.49 -8.23 7.42
N TRP A 338 19.84 -7.14 7.81
CA TRP A 338 20.39 -5.79 7.65
C TRP A 338 21.61 -5.54 8.56
N VAL A 339 21.60 -6.04 9.81
CA VAL A 339 22.79 -5.99 10.68
C VAL A 339 23.93 -6.80 10.06
N VAL A 340 23.64 -8.00 9.54
CA VAL A 340 24.62 -8.83 8.82
C VAL A 340 25.15 -8.10 7.59
N LEU A 341 24.29 -7.46 6.79
CA LEU A 341 24.71 -6.66 5.64
C LEU A 341 25.68 -5.55 6.06
N SER A 342 25.34 -4.82 7.11
CA SER A 342 26.16 -3.74 7.69
C SER A 342 27.52 -4.26 8.19
N LEU A 343 27.52 -5.41 8.87
CA LEU A 343 28.74 -6.09 9.32
C LEU A 343 29.60 -6.54 8.14
N THR A 344 29.04 -7.26 7.16
CA THR A 344 29.81 -7.76 6.02
C THR A 344 30.32 -6.63 5.15
N TRP A 345 29.59 -5.53 5.06
CA TRP A 345 30.05 -4.31 4.42
C TRP A 345 31.23 -3.69 5.18
N PHE A 346 31.14 -3.56 6.50
CA PHE A 346 32.26 -3.11 7.33
C PHE A 346 33.50 -4.02 7.21
N LEU A 347 33.34 -5.33 7.22
CA LEU A 347 34.45 -6.28 7.07
C LEU A 347 35.13 -6.14 5.70
N ALA A 348 34.33 -6.03 4.63
CA ALA A 348 34.86 -5.81 3.29
C ALA A 348 35.53 -4.42 3.16
N ALA A 349 34.91 -3.38 3.73
CA ALA A 349 35.28 -1.98 3.53
C ALA A 349 36.33 -1.42 4.47
N GLY A 350 36.19 -1.69 5.76
CA GLY A 350 37.15 -1.28 6.76
C GLY A 350 38.28 -2.28 6.93
N MET A 351 37.96 -3.57 7.02
CA MET A 351 38.94 -4.61 7.31
C MET A 351 39.54 -5.28 6.07
N LYS A 352 39.08 -4.89 4.86
CA LYS A 352 39.55 -5.42 3.57
C LYS A 352 39.41 -6.94 3.42
N TRP A 353 38.40 -7.53 4.04
CA TRP A 353 38.14 -8.96 3.90
C TRP A 353 37.68 -9.29 2.47
N GLY A 354 38.21 -10.38 1.92
CA GLY A 354 37.75 -10.93 0.65
C GLY A 354 36.43 -11.70 0.80
N ASN A 355 35.76 -11.95 -0.33
CA ASN A 355 34.46 -12.61 -0.37
C ASN A 355 34.50 -14.03 0.24
N GLU A 356 35.59 -14.78 0.01
CA GLU A 356 35.79 -16.14 0.54
C GLU A 356 35.92 -16.14 2.07
N ALA A 357 36.67 -15.18 2.63
CA ALA A 357 36.84 -15.04 4.08
C ALA A 357 35.50 -14.77 4.77
N ILE A 358 34.66 -13.90 4.20
CA ILE A 358 33.31 -13.62 4.72
C ILE A 358 32.41 -14.85 4.54
N ALA A 359 32.45 -15.51 3.38
CA ALA A 359 31.65 -16.69 3.09
C ALA A 359 31.93 -17.86 4.04
N GLY A 360 33.16 -18.00 4.53
CA GLY A 360 33.55 -19.00 5.54
C GLY A 360 32.76 -18.90 6.86
N TYR A 361 32.24 -17.72 7.21
CA TYR A 361 31.43 -17.49 8.41
C TYR A 361 29.91 -17.49 8.15
N SER A 362 29.47 -17.78 6.92
CA SER A 362 28.06 -17.69 6.53
C SER A 362 27.10 -18.52 7.40
N GLN A 363 27.56 -19.68 7.90
CA GLN A 363 26.78 -20.52 8.83
C GLN A 363 26.33 -19.75 10.09
N TYR A 364 27.19 -18.90 10.66
CA TYR A 364 26.86 -18.11 11.85
C TYR A 364 25.86 -17.00 11.55
N PHE A 365 25.97 -16.37 10.38
CA PHE A 365 25.01 -15.36 9.93
C PHE A 365 23.61 -15.96 9.78
N HIS A 366 23.52 -17.12 9.14
CA HIS A 366 22.26 -17.86 9.00
C HIS A 366 21.72 -18.32 10.36
N LEU A 367 22.57 -18.85 11.23
CA LEU A 367 22.16 -19.28 12.57
C LEU A 367 21.53 -18.11 13.33
N ALA A 368 22.18 -16.94 13.37
CA ALA A 368 21.66 -15.75 14.06
C ALA A 368 20.34 -15.25 13.43
N ALA A 369 20.29 -15.13 12.10
CA ALA A 369 19.16 -14.56 11.39
C ALA A 369 17.89 -15.43 11.40
N TRP A 370 18.01 -16.72 11.68
CA TRP A 370 16.87 -17.64 11.76
C TRP A 370 16.55 -18.05 13.19
N LEU A 371 17.56 -18.39 14.01
CA LEU A 371 17.33 -18.87 15.37
C LEU A 371 16.76 -17.78 16.27
N ILE A 372 17.31 -16.55 16.22
CA ILE A 372 16.86 -15.46 17.10
C ILE A 372 15.37 -15.13 16.83
N PRO A 373 14.92 -14.90 15.58
CA PRO A 373 13.50 -14.71 15.31
C PRO A 373 12.65 -15.93 15.64
N SER A 374 13.14 -17.16 15.44
CA SER A 374 12.41 -18.38 15.82
C SER A 374 12.14 -18.44 17.32
N VAL A 375 13.17 -18.24 18.15
CA VAL A 375 13.04 -18.23 19.61
C VAL A 375 12.07 -17.12 20.04
N LYS A 376 12.18 -15.92 19.45
CA LYS A 376 11.25 -14.82 19.72
C LYS A 376 9.81 -15.16 19.35
N SER A 377 9.56 -15.73 18.17
CA SER A 377 8.21 -16.11 17.74
C SER A 377 7.62 -17.21 18.63
N ILE A 378 8.42 -18.22 19.00
CA ILE A 378 7.99 -19.27 19.93
C ILE A 378 7.66 -18.68 21.30
N ALA A 379 8.47 -17.76 21.82
CA ALA A 379 8.20 -17.08 23.09
C ALA A 379 6.88 -16.29 23.05
N VAL A 380 6.63 -15.54 21.96
CA VAL A 380 5.38 -14.78 21.78
C VAL A 380 4.16 -15.72 21.75
N LEU A 381 4.26 -16.86 21.04
CA LEU A 381 3.18 -17.85 20.99
C LEU A 381 2.96 -18.54 22.33
N ALA A 382 4.05 -18.90 23.04
CA ALA A 382 3.98 -19.54 24.35
C ALA A 382 3.37 -18.63 25.43
N LEU A 383 3.56 -17.32 25.30
CA LEU A 383 2.93 -16.32 26.17
C LEU A 383 1.52 -15.91 25.71
N SER A 384 1.02 -16.47 24.61
CA SER A 384 -0.25 -16.09 24.00
C SER A 384 -0.39 -14.58 23.72
N SER A 385 0.73 -13.92 23.41
CA SER A 385 0.81 -12.47 23.23
C SER A 385 0.54 -12.00 21.79
N VAL A 386 -0.04 -12.86 20.94
CA VAL A 386 -0.42 -12.47 19.57
C VAL A 386 -1.79 -11.81 19.62
N ASP A 387 -1.88 -10.61 19.07
CA ASP A 387 -3.06 -9.77 19.10
C ASP A 387 -3.34 -9.11 17.75
N GLY A 388 -4.62 -8.82 17.50
CA GLY A 388 -5.08 -8.17 16.28
C GLY A 388 -4.72 -6.68 16.25
N ASP A 389 -4.36 -6.21 15.07
CA ASP A 389 -4.19 -4.80 14.75
C ASP A 389 -5.52 -4.23 14.21
N PRO A 390 -6.20 -3.33 14.94
CA PRO A 390 -7.49 -2.78 14.54
C PRO A 390 -7.40 -1.81 13.34
N VAL A 391 -6.19 -1.38 12.96
CA VAL A 391 -5.95 -0.47 11.83
C VAL A 391 -5.66 -1.28 10.56
N ALA A 392 -4.63 -2.12 10.57
CA ALA A 392 -4.23 -2.88 9.38
C ALA A 392 -5.03 -4.17 9.18
N GLY A 393 -5.69 -4.70 10.22
CA GLY A 393 -6.43 -5.96 10.15
C GLY A 393 -5.54 -7.19 10.04
N ILE A 394 -4.32 -7.10 10.57
CA ILE A 394 -3.37 -8.21 10.65
C ILE A 394 -3.26 -8.67 12.10
N CYS A 395 -2.61 -9.81 12.32
CA CYS A 395 -2.17 -10.19 13.65
C CYS A 395 -0.68 -9.90 13.84
N TYR A 396 -0.34 -9.31 14.97
CA TYR A 396 1.03 -8.98 15.35
C TYR A 396 1.20 -9.21 16.86
N VAL A 397 2.26 -8.66 17.46
CA VAL A 397 2.47 -8.68 18.91
C VAL A 397 2.60 -7.27 19.43
N GLY A 398 1.92 -6.96 20.53
CA GLY A 398 2.02 -5.67 21.20
C GLY A 398 1.07 -4.61 20.64
N ASN A 399 0.03 -5.01 19.91
CA ASN A 399 -1.04 -4.10 19.47
C ASN A 399 -1.95 -3.66 20.63
N GLN A 400 -2.11 -4.51 21.64
CA GLN A 400 -2.99 -4.30 22.79
C GLN A 400 -2.19 -4.25 24.10
N SER A 401 -0.98 -4.84 24.14
CA SER A 401 -0.10 -4.83 25.31
C SER A 401 1.18 -4.02 25.09
N LEU A 402 1.39 -2.98 25.91
CA LEU A 402 2.61 -2.17 25.89
C LEU A 402 3.86 -2.94 26.33
N GLU A 403 3.71 -3.90 27.23
CA GLU A 403 4.83 -4.74 27.69
C GLU A 403 5.32 -5.65 26.56
N SER A 404 4.38 -6.29 25.85
CA SER A 404 4.70 -7.10 24.68
C SER A 404 5.30 -6.25 23.55
N LEU A 405 4.79 -5.04 23.32
CA LEU A 405 5.34 -4.08 22.34
C LEU A 405 6.80 -3.73 22.66
N ARG A 406 7.09 -3.37 23.92
CA ARG A 406 8.43 -3.01 24.40
C ARG A 406 9.41 -4.17 24.26
N GLY A 407 9.03 -5.33 24.80
CA GLY A 407 9.92 -6.49 24.90
C GLY A 407 10.16 -7.20 23.57
N PHE A 408 9.11 -7.44 22.78
CA PHE A 408 9.21 -8.27 21.57
C PHE A 408 9.47 -7.47 20.30
N VAL A 409 9.11 -6.18 20.26
CA VAL A 409 9.20 -5.36 19.05
C VAL A 409 10.23 -4.25 19.21
N LEU A 410 9.96 -3.28 20.09
CA LEU A 410 10.72 -2.04 20.14
C LEU A 410 12.17 -2.24 20.60
N ALA A 411 12.39 -2.93 21.73
CA ALA A 411 13.76 -3.14 22.23
C ALA A 411 14.65 -3.92 21.24
N PRO A 412 14.20 -5.03 20.62
CA PRO A 412 14.97 -5.70 19.58
C PRO A 412 15.26 -4.82 18.37
N LEU A 413 14.27 -4.05 17.87
CA LEU A 413 14.49 -3.16 16.73
C LEU A 413 15.51 -2.07 17.04
N VAL A 414 15.47 -1.48 18.23
CA VAL A 414 16.47 -0.49 18.69
C VAL A 414 17.86 -1.12 18.78
N VAL A 415 17.99 -2.32 19.35
CA VAL A 415 19.27 -3.04 19.43
C VAL A 415 19.83 -3.34 18.05
N TYR A 416 19.01 -3.83 17.12
CA TYR A 416 19.43 -4.10 15.75
C TYR A 416 19.86 -2.82 15.05
N LEU A 417 19.02 -1.78 15.08
CA LEU A 417 19.29 -0.48 14.48
C LEU A 417 20.61 0.11 15.00
N PHE A 418 20.79 0.15 16.32
CA PHE A 418 22.01 0.65 16.95
C PHE A 418 23.25 -0.15 16.50
N THR A 419 23.16 -1.48 16.53
CA THR A 419 24.29 -2.37 16.17
C THR A 419 24.68 -2.21 14.70
N GLY A 420 23.70 -2.21 13.78
CA GLY A 420 23.97 -2.03 12.35
C GLY A 420 24.48 -0.62 12.02
N SER A 421 23.94 0.41 12.66
CA SER A 421 24.43 1.79 12.52
C SER A 421 25.86 1.96 13.02
N LEU A 422 26.26 1.26 14.09
CA LEU A 422 27.64 1.25 14.57
C LEU A 422 28.60 0.66 13.53
N PHE A 423 28.25 -0.46 12.91
CA PHE A 423 29.05 -1.04 11.82
C PHE A 423 29.11 -0.14 10.59
N LEU A 424 28.00 0.52 10.23
CA LEU A 424 27.98 1.49 9.14
C LEU A 424 28.91 2.66 9.42
N LEU A 425 28.83 3.25 10.62
CA LEU A 425 29.70 4.36 11.00
C LEU A 425 31.18 3.95 10.96
N ALA A 426 31.51 2.80 11.54
CA ALA A 426 32.87 2.26 11.51
C ALA A 426 33.38 2.02 10.08
N GLY A 427 32.53 1.50 9.18
CA GLY A 427 32.87 1.26 7.78
C GLY A 427 33.06 2.55 6.99
N PHE A 428 32.22 3.57 7.20
CA PHE A 428 32.41 4.88 6.58
C PHE A 428 33.70 5.54 7.03
N VAL A 429 33.96 5.58 8.35
CA VAL A 429 35.21 6.13 8.90
C VAL A 429 36.43 5.42 8.31
N SER A 430 36.38 4.09 8.20
CA SER A 430 37.48 3.30 7.64
C SER A 430 37.68 3.55 6.14
N LEU A 431 36.59 3.66 5.36
CA LEU A 431 36.65 4.00 3.94
C LEU A 431 37.23 5.39 3.69
N PHE A 432 36.81 6.40 4.46
CA PHE A 432 37.33 7.76 4.33
C PHE A 432 38.82 7.84 4.69
N ARG A 433 39.26 7.14 5.74
CA ARG A 433 40.68 7.05 6.13
C ARG A 433 41.53 6.39 5.05
N ILE A 434 41.04 5.32 4.45
CA ILE A 434 41.75 4.61 3.37
C ILE A 434 41.78 5.48 2.10
N ARG A 435 40.67 6.11 1.73
CA ARG A 435 40.58 6.96 0.53
C ARG A 435 41.45 8.21 0.63
N SER A 436 41.63 8.78 1.83
CA SER A 436 42.55 9.91 2.01
C SER A 436 44.02 9.52 1.79
N ILE A 437 44.40 8.28 2.11
CA ILE A 437 45.77 7.75 1.95
C ILE A 437 46.01 7.24 0.52
N ILE A 438 45.05 6.53 -0.09
CA ILE A 438 45.20 5.90 -1.42
C ILE A 438 45.18 6.91 -2.58
N LYS A 439 44.65 8.13 -2.38
CA LYS A 439 44.69 9.19 -3.40
C LYS A 439 46.11 9.59 -3.84
N GLN A 440 47.14 9.11 -3.13
CA GLN A 440 48.56 9.26 -3.47
C GLN A 440 49.17 8.07 -4.25
N GLY A 441 48.47 6.94 -4.44
CA GLY A 441 49.09 5.65 -4.82
C GLY A 441 48.67 4.97 -6.14
N GLY A 442 47.74 5.51 -6.92
CA GLY A 442 47.58 5.15 -8.35
C GLY A 442 47.22 3.70 -8.74
N THR A 443 46.52 2.91 -7.92
CA THR A 443 46.11 1.52 -8.26
C THR A 443 44.68 1.40 -8.81
N LYS A 444 44.46 0.51 -9.79
CA LYS A 444 43.17 0.19 -10.46
C LYS A 444 42.15 -0.56 -9.56
N THR A 445 41.77 -0.02 -8.40
CA THR A 445 40.75 -0.60 -7.50
C THR A 445 39.33 -0.06 -7.73
N ASP A 446 39.12 0.76 -8.77
CA ASP A 446 37.89 1.51 -9.02
C ASP A 446 36.61 0.68 -9.06
N LYS A 447 36.66 -0.55 -9.57
CA LYS A 447 35.45 -1.41 -9.67
C LYS A 447 34.98 -1.87 -8.30
N LEU A 448 35.91 -2.30 -7.44
CA LEU A 448 35.62 -2.77 -6.08
C LEU A 448 35.19 -1.59 -5.20
N GLU A 449 35.87 -0.44 -5.33
CA GLU A 449 35.49 0.79 -4.62
C GLU A 449 34.08 1.28 -5.01
N LYS A 450 33.76 1.33 -6.30
CA LYS A 450 32.41 1.67 -6.77
C LYS A 450 31.35 0.71 -6.20
N LEU A 451 31.64 -0.59 -6.18
CA LEU A 451 30.73 -1.58 -5.61
C LEU A 451 30.50 -1.34 -4.11
N MET A 452 31.56 -1.09 -3.34
CA MET A 452 31.48 -0.89 -1.90
C MET A 452 30.79 0.43 -1.52
N ILE A 453 31.03 1.51 -2.27
CA ILE A 453 30.29 2.78 -2.11
C ILE A 453 28.80 2.55 -2.38
N ARG A 454 28.47 1.81 -3.44
CA ARG A 454 27.09 1.49 -3.81
C ARG A 454 26.40 0.71 -2.68
N ILE A 455 27.03 -0.35 -2.16
CA ILE A 455 26.47 -1.18 -1.07
C ILE A 455 26.32 -0.34 0.20
N GLY A 456 27.29 0.52 0.51
CA GLY A 456 27.22 1.44 1.65
C GLY A 456 26.04 2.39 1.56
N LEU A 457 25.82 3.00 0.38
CA LEU A 457 24.66 3.87 0.13
C LEU A 457 23.34 3.11 0.31
N PHE A 458 23.23 1.88 -0.21
CA PHE A 458 22.04 1.06 -0.07
C PHE A 458 21.75 0.71 1.41
N THR A 459 22.79 0.45 2.19
CA THR A 459 22.64 0.09 3.61
C THR A 459 22.23 1.30 4.47
N VAL A 460 22.71 2.50 4.11
CA VAL A 460 22.22 3.78 4.67
C VAL A 460 20.76 4.03 4.29
N LEU A 461 20.37 3.75 3.04
CA LEU A 461 18.98 3.91 2.59
C LEU A 461 18.01 3.06 3.42
N TYR A 462 18.39 1.85 3.83
CA TYR A 462 17.58 1.02 4.75
C TYR A 462 17.47 1.61 6.16
N THR A 463 18.49 2.32 6.62
CA THR A 463 18.49 2.93 7.97
C THR A 463 17.33 3.93 8.10
N VAL A 464 16.99 4.65 7.02
CA VAL A 464 15.91 5.65 7.03
C VAL A 464 14.54 5.01 7.35
N PRO A 465 14.00 4.04 6.57
CA PRO A 465 12.76 3.37 6.94
C PRO A 465 12.80 2.72 8.33
N ALA A 466 13.91 2.08 8.72
CA ALA A 466 14.03 1.46 10.04
C ALA A 466 13.91 2.47 11.19
N THR A 467 14.59 3.61 11.09
CA THR A 467 14.49 4.70 12.08
C THR A 467 13.07 5.26 12.16
N ILE A 468 12.40 5.44 11.02
CA ILE A 468 11.03 5.97 10.97
C ILE A 468 10.05 4.98 11.60
N VAL A 469 10.16 3.68 11.30
CA VAL A 469 9.32 2.64 11.95
C VAL A 469 9.52 2.64 13.46
N VAL A 470 10.76 2.71 13.95
CA VAL A 470 11.04 2.82 15.38
C VAL A 470 10.43 4.09 15.98
N ALA A 471 10.53 5.24 15.30
CA ALA A 471 9.93 6.49 15.75
C ALA A 471 8.39 6.42 15.82
N CYS A 472 7.74 5.82 14.81
CA CYS A 472 6.30 5.55 14.82
C CYS A 472 5.89 4.67 16.01
N LEU A 473 6.65 3.61 16.29
CA LEU A 473 6.38 2.71 17.43
C LEU A 473 6.59 3.41 18.78
N VAL A 474 7.59 4.30 18.90
CA VAL A 474 7.80 5.15 20.09
C VAL A 474 6.62 6.11 20.28
N TYR A 475 6.13 6.72 19.20
CA TYR A 475 4.95 7.57 19.22
C TYR A 475 3.72 6.78 19.72
N GLU A 476 3.44 5.62 19.13
CA GLU A 476 2.32 4.76 19.55
C GLU A 476 2.43 4.37 21.02
N GLN A 477 3.61 3.94 21.46
CA GLN A 477 3.85 3.61 22.87
C GLN A 477 3.59 4.79 23.81
N HIS A 478 4.06 5.99 23.45
CA HIS A 478 4.01 7.15 24.32
C HIS A 478 2.57 7.66 24.50
N TYR A 479 1.79 7.69 23.42
CA TYR A 479 0.46 8.30 23.42
C TYR A 479 -0.69 7.31 23.63
N ARG A 480 -0.50 5.99 23.46
CA ARG A 480 -1.55 4.97 23.65
C ARG A 480 -2.29 5.05 24.99
N PRO A 481 -1.63 5.19 26.16
CA PRO A 481 -2.35 5.34 27.43
C PRO A 481 -3.30 6.54 27.47
N GLY A 482 -2.94 7.63 26.78
CA GLY A 482 -3.78 8.82 26.66
C GLY A 482 -5.00 8.56 25.78
N TRP A 483 -4.81 7.86 24.65
CA TRP A 483 -5.90 7.48 23.74
C TRP A 483 -6.90 6.53 24.40
N ASP A 484 -6.41 5.53 25.15
CA ASP A 484 -7.26 4.55 25.83
C ASP A 484 -8.06 5.20 26.97
N ARG A 485 -7.45 6.14 27.70
CA ARG A 485 -8.15 6.95 28.71
C ARG A 485 -9.19 7.88 28.08
N ALA A 486 -8.87 8.52 26.96
CA ALA A 486 -9.83 9.37 26.27
C ALA A 486 -11.04 8.57 25.77
N LEU A 487 -10.83 7.35 25.24
CA LEU A 487 -11.91 6.45 24.82
C LEU A 487 -12.86 6.06 25.95
N SER A 488 -12.31 5.81 27.14
CA SER A 488 -13.06 5.29 28.29
C SER A 488 -13.67 6.37 29.18
N CYS A 489 -13.07 7.56 29.25
CA CYS A 489 -13.43 8.62 30.21
C CYS A 489 -13.96 9.90 29.57
N SER A 490 -13.92 10.04 28.24
CA SER A 490 -14.36 11.26 27.55
C SER A 490 -15.48 10.99 26.55
N CYS A 491 -16.44 11.91 26.46
CA CYS A 491 -17.51 11.81 25.48
C CYS A 491 -16.99 12.02 24.05
N GLN A 492 -17.65 11.40 23.07
CA GLN A 492 -17.26 11.48 21.66
C GLN A 492 -17.17 12.92 21.14
N ALA A 493 -18.15 13.77 21.48
CA ALA A 493 -18.16 15.18 21.07
C ALA A 493 -16.98 15.98 21.67
N GLU A 494 -16.56 15.66 22.89
CA GLU A 494 -15.41 16.29 23.54
C GLU A 494 -14.09 15.81 22.92
N ARG A 495 -13.96 14.51 22.64
CA ARG A 495 -12.81 13.93 21.93
C ARG A 495 -12.60 14.57 20.57
N GLN A 496 -13.67 14.71 19.79
CA GLN A 496 -13.62 15.34 18.46
C GLN A 496 -13.25 16.83 18.57
N ARG A 497 -13.85 17.57 19.51
CA ARG A 497 -13.57 18.99 19.70
C ARG A 497 -12.13 19.27 20.12
N LEU A 498 -11.55 18.40 20.96
CA LEU A 498 -10.20 18.55 21.49
C LEU A 498 -9.12 17.84 20.66
N GLY A 499 -9.50 17.13 19.59
CA GLY A 499 -8.56 16.35 18.78
C GLY A 499 -7.83 15.26 19.58
N LEU A 500 -8.50 14.66 20.58
CA LEU A 500 -7.92 13.63 21.43
C LEU A 500 -7.92 12.30 20.70
N GLY A 501 -6.88 12.01 19.92
CA GLY A 501 -6.72 10.76 19.19
C GLY A 501 -5.34 10.61 18.55
N PRO A 502 -5.04 9.46 17.95
CA PRO A 502 -3.82 9.26 17.18
C PRO A 502 -3.84 10.04 15.86
N ASP A 503 -2.66 10.45 15.41
CA ASP A 503 -2.46 10.97 14.06
C ASP A 503 -2.46 9.81 13.06
N TYR A 504 -3.46 9.80 12.18
CA TYR A 504 -3.64 8.81 11.13
C TYR A 504 -2.42 8.69 10.19
N ALA A 505 -1.76 9.80 9.87
CA ALA A 505 -0.65 9.83 8.93
C ALA A 505 0.55 9.01 9.45
N ILE A 506 0.74 8.96 10.77
CA ILE A 506 1.83 8.20 11.40
C ILE A 506 1.65 6.69 11.18
N PHE A 507 0.42 6.19 11.22
CA PHE A 507 0.13 4.78 10.92
C PHE A 507 0.39 4.47 9.46
N MET A 508 -0.05 5.33 8.53
CA MET A 508 0.20 5.14 7.10
C MET A 508 1.70 5.16 6.77
N LEU A 509 2.43 6.08 7.42
CA LEU A 509 3.88 6.18 7.31
C LEU A 509 4.57 4.91 7.83
N LYS A 510 4.15 4.37 8.98
CA LYS A 510 4.68 3.10 9.52
C LYS A 510 4.56 1.97 8.51
N TYR A 511 3.35 1.72 7.98
CA TYR A 511 3.13 0.62 7.03
C TYR A 511 3.89 0.82 5.72
N PHE A 512 3.93 2.05 5.20
CA PHE A 512 4.72 2.39 4.02
C PHE A 512 6.21 2.11 4.24
N MET A 513 6.77 2.56 5.37
CA MET A 513 8.19 2.38 5.69
C MET A 513 8.54 0.92 5.96
N CYS A 514 7.61 0.12 6.48
CA CYS A 514 7.80 -1.34 6.56
C CYS A 514 7.93 -1.98 5.17
N LEU A 515 7.18 -1.55 4.15
CA LEU A 515 7.11 -2.22 2.85
C LEU A 515 8.10 -1.65 1.81
N VAL A 516 8.46 -0.37 1.89
CA VAL A 516 9.34 0.32 0.93
C VAL A 516 10.73 -0.33 0.84
N VAL A 517 11.18 -0.93 1.93
CA VAL A 517 12.45 -1.64 2.00
C VAL A 517 12.50 -2.81 1.02
N GLY A 518 11.43 -3.61 0.94
CA GLY A 518 11.35 -4.70 -0.05
C GLY A 518 11.40 -4.17 -1.48
N ILE A 519 10.73 -3.04 -1.75
CA ILE A 519 10.71 -2.40 -3.07
C ILE A 519 12.12 -1.94 -3.48
N THR A 520 12.81 -1.22 -2.60
CA THR A 520 14.17 -0.72 -2.87
C THR A 520 15.19 -1.84 -3.07
N SER A 521 15.02 -2.97 -2.37
CA SER A 521 15.87 -4.15 -2.56
C SER A 521 15.77 -4.77 -3.96
N GLY A 522 14.62 -4.68 -4.64
CA GLY A 522 14.49 -5.16 -6.01
C GLY A 522 15.04 -4.21 -7.06
N VAL A 523 14.86 -2.89 -6.86
CA VAL A 523 15.48 -1.87 -7.72
C VAL A 523 17.01 -2.02 -7.75
N TRP A 524 17.61 -2.49 -6.65
CA TRP A 524 19.05 -2.75 -6.57
C TRP A 524 19.55 -3.76 -7.62
N ILE A 525 18.76 -4.80 -7.87
CA ILE A 525 19.13 -5.94 -8.72
C ILE A 525 18.80 -5.66 -10.17
N TRP A 526 17.90 -4.72 -10.45
CA TRP A 526 17.55 -4.32 -11.80
C TRP A 526 18.77 -3.70 -12.49
N SER A 527 19.26 -4.40 -13.51
CA SER A 527 20.43 -4.03 -14.30
C SER A 527 20.35 -4.73 -15.64
N GLY A 528 21.09 -4.26 -16.65
CA GLY A 528 21.14 -4.93 -17.95
C GLY A 528 21.55 -6.41 -17.84
N LYS A 529 22.36 -6.77 -16.84
CA LYS A 529 22.73 -8.17 -16.53
C LYS A 529 21.55 -9.02 -16.07
N THR A 530 20.61 -8.42 -15.36
CA THR A 530 19.37 -9.09 -14.93
C THR A 530 18.49 -9.36 -16.14
N LEU A 531 18.28 -8.38 -17.02
CA LEU A 531 17.52 -8.57 -18.26
C LEU A 531 18.11 -9.69 -19.13
N GLU A 532 19.44 -9.74 -19.26
CA GLU A 532 20.13 -10.78 -20.03
C GLU A 532 20.02 -12.18 -19.40
N SER A 533 20.07 -12.27 -18.07
CA SER A 533 19.86 -13.53 -17.34
C SER A 533 18.44 -14.05 -17.54
N TRP A 534 17.44 -13.16 -17.43
CA TRP A 534 16.04 -13.49 -17.70
C TRP A 534 15.79 -13.87 -19.16
N ARG A 535 16.42 -13.17 -20.13
CA ARG A 535 16.32 -13.51 -21.56
C ARG A 535 16.85 -14.91 -21.87
N ARG A 536 18.01 -15.27 -21.29
CA ARG A 536 18.57 -16.62 -21.43
C ARG A 536 17.69 -17.68 -20.76
N PHE A 537 17.14 -17.37 -19.58
CA PHE A 537 16.24 -18.28 -18.86
C PHE A 537 14.91 -18.49 -19.59
N THR A 538 14.28 -17.44 -20.11
CA THR A 538 13.02 -17.55 -20.86
C THR A 538 13.22 -18.24 -22.20
N ALA A 539 14.34 -18.01 -22.89
CA ALA A 539 14.72 -18.77 -24.09
C ALA A 539 14.87 -20.27 -23.82
N HIS A 540 15.41 -20.63 -22.65
CA HIS A 540 15.58 -22.02 -22.23
C HIS A 540 14.25 -22.68 -21.80
N CYS A 541 13.40 -21.95 -21.07
CA CYS A 541 12.12 -22.44 -20.55
C CYS A 541 10.98 -22.44 -21.57
N CYS A 542 11.01 -21.56 -22.56
CA CYS A 542 10.02 -21.42 -23.61
C CYS A 542 10.69 -21.28 -24.99
N PRO A 543 11.17 -22.39 -25.60
CA PRO A 543 11.84 -22.37 -26.90
C PRO A 543 10.98 -21.79 -28.03
N CYS A 544 9.66 -21.85 -27.91
CA CYS A 544 8.69 -21.38 -28.91
C CYS A 544 8.47 -19.87 -28.93
N TRP A 545 8.96 -19.13 -27.92
CA TRP A 545 8.71 -17.68 -27.79
C TRP A 545 9.87 -16.81 -28.28
N VAL A 546 11.06 -17.38 -28.41
CA VAL A 546 12.20 -16.70 -29.05
C VAL A 546 12.22 -17.10 -30.52
N SER A 547 11.33 -16.49 -31.30
CA SER A 547 11.53 -16.42 -32.75
C SER A 547 12.92 -15.82 -32.98
N LYS A 548 13.83 -16.61 -33.55
CA LYS A 548 15.06 -16.07 -34.13
C LYS A 548 14.64 -14.90 -35.04
N PRO A 549 15.30 -13.73 -34.99
CA PRO A 549 15.11 -12.75 -36.05
C PRO A 549 15.55 -13.43 -37.35
N THR A 550 14.58 -13.80 -38.18
CA THR A 550 14.78 -14.21 -39.56
C THR A 550 15.24 -12.97 -40.30
N VAL A 551 16.56 -12.76 -40.36
CA VAL A 551 17.14 -11.93 -41.42
C VAL A 551 16.96 -12.73 -42.72
N PRO A 552 16.23 -12.21 -43.73
CA PRO A 552 16.09 -12.92 -44.99
C PRO A 552 17.45 -12.98 -45.71
N PRO A 553 17.83 -14.13 -46.29
CA PRO A 553 19.03 -14.21 -47.10
C PRO A 553 18.69 -13.81 -48.54
N SER A 554 18.83 -12.53 -48.88
CA SER A 554 19.22 -12.10 -50.23
C SER A 554 19.28 -10.58 -50.34
N MET A 555 20.19 -10.15 -51.22
CA MET A 555 20.27 -8.82 -51.82
C MET A 555 21.06 -7.75 -51.05
N TYR A 556 22.38 -7.97 -50.95
CA TYR A 556 23.40 -6.99 -51.34
C TYR A 556 24.67 -7.75 -51.74
N ILE A 557 24.72 -8.20 -53.00
CA ILE A 557 25.99 -8.32 -53.71
C ILE A 557 26.31 -6.94 -54.28
N GLU A 558 27.60 -6.61 -54.22
CA GLU A 558 28.25 -5.43 -54.81
C GLU A 558 28.02 -4.09 -54.12
N ALA A 559 28.95 -3.74 -53.21
CA ALA A 559 29.98 -2.77 -53.58
C ALA A 559 31.07 -2.68 -52.51
N SER A 560 32.31 -2.90 -52.96
CA SER A 560 33.54 -2.29 -52.42
C SER A 560 34.16 -2.86 -51.13
N THR A 561 34.75 -4.05 -51.24
CA THR A 561 36.10 -4.27 -50.69
C THR A 561 37.11 -4.18 -51.82
N VAL A 562 37.58 -2.97 -52.08
CA VAL A 562 38.89 -2.72 -52.69
C VAL A 562 39.78 -2.19 -51.56
N LEU A 563 41.00 -2.72 -51.53
CA LEU A 563 42.17 -2.36 -50.72
C LEU A 563 42.51 -3.27 -49.54
N THR A 564 43.55 -4.06 -49.82
CA THR A 564 44.58 -4.64 -48.95
C THR A 564 44.18 -5.90 -48.19
N GLY A 565 44.85 -7.04 -48.33
CA GLY A 565 45.97 -7.40 -49.17
C GLY A 565 46.34 -8.87 -48.90
N HIS A 566 46.76 -9.57 -49.94
CA HIS A 566 47.65 -10.71 -49.83
C HIS A 566 48.32 -10.92 -51.18
N PRO A 567 49.61 -11.27 -51.20
CA PRO A 567 50.09 -12.15 -52.25
C PRO A 567 50.77 -13.39 -51.65
N GLY A 568 50.58 -14.53 -52.34
CA GLY A 568 51.30 -15.79 -52.10
C GLY A 568 50.39 -16.87 -51.52
N ALA A 569 49.48 -17.51 -52.26
CA ALA A 569 49.65 -18.42 -53.39
C ALA A 569 49.92 -19.90 -52.99
N ALA A 570 49.01 -20.75 -53.49
CA ALA A 570 49.16 -22.15 -53.92
C ALA A 570 48.93 -23.32 -52.93
N LEU A 571 47.69 -23.87 -52.97
CA LEU A 571 47.30 -25.21 -53.49
C LEU A 571 47.76 -26.51 -52.76
N PRO A 572 47.09 -27.67 -52.95
CA PRO A 572 46.37 -28.37 -51.88
C PRO A 572 46.92 -29.79 -51.60
N THR A 573 46.74 -30.29 -50.37
CA THR A 573 47.06 -31.67 -50.01
C THR A 573 45.82 -32.57 -50.01
N GLY A 574 45.74 -33.46 -51.00
CA GLY A 574 44.93 -34.66 -51.00
C GLY A 574 45.77 -35.91 -50.70
N SER A 575 45.19 -36.80 -49.89
CA SER A 575 45.35 -38.27 -49.83
C SER A 575 46.72 -38.94 -49.59
N TYR A 576 46.76 -39.71 -48.48
CA TYR A 576 47.29 -41.08 -48.32
C TYR A 576 48.65 -41.46 -48.94
N HIS A 577 49.62 -41.83 -48.09
CA HIS A 577 50.23 -43.18 -48.00
C HIS A 577 51.41 -43.23 -46.99
N LYS A 578 51.38 -44.21 -46.07
CA LYS A 578 52.57 -44.79 -45.38
C LYS A 578 53.45 -45.52 -46.43
N PRO A 579 54.78 -45.73 -46.27
CA PRO A 579 55.42 -46.24 -45.04
C PRO A 579 56.85 -45.70 -44.71
N ALA A 580 57.31 -45.93 -43.47
CA ALA A 580 58.74 -45.88 -43.09
C ALA A 580 59.46 -47.14 -43.58
N PRO A 581 60.78 -47.12 -43.87
CA PRO A 581 61.82 -47.45 -42.87
C PRO A 581 63.21 -46.80 -43.19
N PRO A 582 64.37 -47.28 -42.67
CA PRO A 582 64.87 -47.15 -41.29
C PRO A 582 66.27 -46.47 -41.21
N SER A 583 66.69 -46.20 -39.96
CA SER A 583 68.08 -46.18 -39.45
C SER A 583 69.16 -45.34 -40.14
N HIS A 584 69.78 -44.41 -39.41
CA HIS A 584 71.13 -44.60 -38.85
C HIS A 584 71.57 -43.38 -38.01
N VAL A 585 72.20 -43.72 -36.88
CA VAL A 585 72.93 -42.91 -35.87
C VAL A 585 72.08 -42.25 -34.79
#